data_AF-A0A947BHI4-F1
#
_entry.id   AF-A0A947BHI4-F1
#
_cell.length_a   1.000
_cell.length_b   1.000
_cell.length_c   1.000
_cell.angle_alpha   90.00
_cell.angle_beta   90.00
_cell.angle_gamma   90.00
#
_symmetry.space_group_name_H-M   'P 1'
#
loop_
_entity.id
_entity.type
_entity.pdbx_description
1 polymer ?
#
loop_
_entity_poly.entity_id
_entity_poly.type
_entity_poly.pdbx_seq_one_letter_code
_entity_poly.pdbx_strand_id
1 'polypeptide(L)'
;LALALVVLNASDDAFIVWPYMLLMGISAGLYFTGLSALWAELYGARHLGAIKSMTNAIMVFSSALGPALVGTLLEWQISFPAISMMMAAFCVAATVLLVYTLRMPSN
;
A
#
# COMPACT_ATOMS: atom_id res chain seq x y z
N LEU A 1 -2.80 6.09 1.42
CA LEU A 1 -1.72 5.48 2.22
C LEU A 1 -0.52 6.40 2.39
N ALA A 2 0.15 6.86 1.33
CA ALA A 2 1.31 7.77 1.44
C ALA A 2 1.03 9.01 2.30
N LEU A 3 -0.12 9.68 2.08
CA LEU A 3 -0.54 10.82 2.91
C LEU A 3 -0.71 10.47 4.40
N ALA A 4 -1.18 9.27 4.73
CA ALA A 4 -1.30 8.83 6.12
C ALA A 4 0.07 8.74 6.79
N LEU A 5 1.05 8.15 6.09
CA LEU A 5 2.43 8.04 6.58
C LEU A 5 3.10 9.41 6.72
N VAL A 6 2.82 10.37 5.83
CA VAL A 6 3.30 11.75 5.96
C VAL A 6 2.67 12.44 7.18
N VAL A 7 1.35 12.28 7.39
CA VAL A 7 0.66 12.81 8.58
C VAL A 7 1.25 12.24 9.86
N LEU A 8 1.57 10.94 9.90
CA LEU A 8 2.22 10.31 11.05
C LEU A 8 3.57 10.94 11.41
N ASN A 9 4.28 11.53 10.44
CA ASN A 9 5.56 12.19 10.64
C ASN A 9 5.45 13.71 10.91
N ALA A 10 4.25 14.27 10.88
CA ALA A 10 4.07 15.72 10.99
C ALA A 10 4.17 16.21 12.44
N SER A 11 3.87 15.36 13.42
CA SER A 11 3.84 15.74 14.84
C SER A 11 4.01 14.52 15.74
N ASP A 12 4.68 14.70 16.88
CA ASP A 12 4.88 13.65 17.90
C ASP A 12 3.71 13.56 18.91
N ASP A 13 2.71 14.43 18.77
CA ASP A 13 1.53 14.42 19.63
C ASP A 13 0.67 13.17 19.43
N ALA A 14 0.19 12.58 20.53
CA ALA A 14 -0.70 11.41 20.49
C ALA A 14 -1.99 11.64 19.67
N PHE A 15 -2.41 12.90 19.51
CA PHE A 15 -3.58 13.26 18.70
C PHE A 15 -3.38 13.02 17.19
N ILE A 16 -2.14 12.86 16.70
CA ILE A 16 -1.86 12.58 15.29
C ILE A 16 -2.39 11.20 14.84
N VAL A 17 -2.63 10.29 15.79
CA VAL A 17 -3.15 8.95 15.53
C VAL A 17 -4.56 9.00 14.91
N TRP A 18 -5.40 9.96 15.30
CA TRP A 18 -6.76 10.10 14.77
C TRP A 18 -6.80 10.36 13.26
N PRO A 19 -6.16 11.42 12.72
CA PRO A 19 -6.13 11.64 11.29
C PRO A 19 -5.37 10.53 10.56
N TYR A 20 -4.31 9.98 11.14
CA TYR A 20 -3.60 8.83 10.58
C TYR A 20 -4.52 7.62 10.37
N MET A 21 -5.26 7.21 11.41
CA MET A 21 -6.20 6.09 11.38
C MET A 21 -7.35 6.33 10.39
N LEU A 22 -7.87 7.56 10.32
CA LEU A 22 -8.91 7.93 9.36
C LEU A 22 -8.42 7.78 7.91
N LEU A 23 -7.25 8.32 7.59
CA LEU A 23 -6.67 8.21 6.25
C LEU A 23 -6.32 6.75 5.89
N MET A 24 -5.83 5.97 6.86
CA MET A 24 -5.61 4.53 6.72
C MET A 24 -6.91 3.80 6.40
N GLY A 25 -7.97 4.06 7.16
CA GLY A 25 -9.30 3.44 6.98
C GLY A 25 -9.90 3.73 5.61
N ILE A 26 -9.85 5.00 5.16
CA ILE A 26 -10.29 5.37 3.80
C ILE A 26 -9.48 4.62 2.75
N SER A 27 -8.15 4.57 2.90
CA SER A 27 -7.28 3.88 1.95
C SER A 27 -7.60 2.38 1.87
N ALA A 28 -7.81 1.73 3.01
CA ALA A 28 -8.17 0.32 3.08
C ALA A 28 -9.55 0.05 2.48
N GLY A 29 -10.55 0.88 2.77
CA GLY A 29 -11.89 0.77 2.19
C GLY A 29 -11.87 0.88 0.67
N LEU A 30 -11.16 1.88 0.13
CA LEU A 30 -10.99 2.04 -1.31
C LEU A 30 -10.27 0.85 -1.95
N TYR A 31 -9.26 0.30 -1.27
CA TYR A 31 -8.51 -0.87 -1.76
C TYR A 31 -9.42 -2.11 -1.90
N PHE A 32 -10.13 -2.49 -0.84
CA PHE A 32 -10.94 -3.71 -0.85
C PHE A 32 -12.13 -3.63 -1.80
N THR A 33 -12.80 -2.48 -1.87
CA THR A 33 -13.96 -2.29 -2.76
C THR A 33 -13.52 -2.06 -4.21
N GLY A 34 -12.57 -1.17 -4.44
CA GLY A 34 -12.15 -0.75 -5.77
C GLY A 34 -11.48 -1.85 -6.57
N LEU A 35 -10.49 -2.55 -6.00
CA LEU A 35 -9.78 -3.60 -6.73
C LEU A 35 -10.67 -4.79 -7.05
N SER A 36 -11.53 -5.20 -6.11
CA SER A 36 -12.41 -6.35 -6.32
C SER A 36 -13.40 -6.14 -7.46
N ALA A 37 -13.89 -4.91 -7.64
CA ALA A 37 -14.72 -4.50 -8.77
C ALA A 37 -13.90 -4.38 -10.07
N LEU A 38 -12.72 -3.75 -10.00
CA LEU A 38 -11.82 -3.56 -11.14
C LEU A 38 -11.42 -4.89 -11.81
N TRP A 39 -11.10 -5.92 -11.01
CA TRP A 39 -10.77 -7.23 -11.55
C TRP A 39 -11.95 -7.86 -12.32
N ALA A 40 -13.18 -7.65 -11.84
CA ALA A 40 -14.38 -8.18 -12.50
C ALA A 40 -14.66 -7.46 -13.82
N GLU A 41 -14.39 -6.15 -13.89
CA GLU A 41 -14.56 -5.34 -15.09
C GLU A 41 -13.49 -5.61 -16.16
N LEU A 42 -12.21 -5.73 -15.76
CA LEU A 42 -11.09 -5.93 -16.70
C LEU A 42 -11.01 -7.36 -17.26
N TYR A 43 -11.27 -8.38 -16.44
CA TYR A 43 -10.99 -9.78 -16.80
C TYR A 43 -12.24 -10.66 -16.95
N GLY A 44 -13.42 -10.11 -16.63
CA GLY A 44 -14.66 -10.88 -16.59
C GLY A 44 -14.65 -12.03 -15.58
N ALA A 45 -15.73 -12.80 -15.54
CA ALA A 45 -15.92 -13.84 -14.52
C ALA A 45 -15.15 -15.16 -14.78
N ARG A 46 -14.63 -15.39 -15.99
CA ARG A 46 -14.13 -16.71 -16.43
C ARG A 46 -12.84 -17.16 -15.73
N HIS A 47 -11.94 -16.23 -15.41
CA HIS A 47 -10.65 -16.52 -14.76
C HIS A 47 -10.41 -15.75 -13.45
N LEU A 48 -11.45 -15.07 -12.94
CA LEU A 48 -11.36 -14.21 -11.76
C LEU A 48 -10.88 -14.93 -10.51
N GLY A 49 -11.28 -16.20 -10.34
CA GLY A 49 -10.86 -17.03 -9.20
C GLY A 49 -9.35 -17.30 -9.19
N ALA A 50 -8.75 -17.59 -10.34
CA ALA A 50 -7.31 -17.84 -10.45
C ALA A 50 -6.50 -16.55 -10.18
N ILE A 51 -6.95 -15.41 -10.71
CA ILE A 51 -6.32 -14.09 -10.50
C ILE A 51 -6.36 -13.70 -9.02
N LYS A 52 -7.53 -13.84 -8.38
CA LYS A 52 -7.69 -13.54 -6.94
C LYS A 52 -6.81 -14.44 -6.07
N SER A 53 -6.73 -15.73 -6.39
CA SER A 53 -5.87 -16.67 -5.65
C SER A 53 -4.40 -16.27 -5.73
N MET A 54 -3.90 -15.99 -6.95
CA MET A 54 -2.51 -15.55 -7.15
C MET A 54 -2.22 -14.23 -6.44
N THR A 55 -3.14 -13.26 -6.53
CA THR A 55 -2.99 -11.96 -5.87
C THR A 55 -2.96 -12.11 -4.35
N ASN A 56 -3.82 -12.96 -3.78
CA ASN A 56 -3.80 -13.25 -2.35
C ASN A 56 -2.50 -13.93 -1.91
N ALA A 57 -1.97 -14.87 -2.69
CA ALA A 57 -0.69 -15.52 -2.38
C ALA A 57 0.46 -14.48 -2.35
N ILE A 58 0.51 -13.60 -3.35
CA ILE A 58 1.48 -12.49 -3.41
C ILE A 58 1.29 -11.54 -2.22
N MET A 59 0.04 -11.22 -1.85
CA MET A 59 -0.26 -10.35 -0.71
C MET A 59 0.26 -10.94 0.60
N VAL A 60 -0.01 -12.23 0.86
CA VAL A 60 0.46 -12.92 2.07
C VAL A 60 1.99 -12.95 2.11
N PHE A 61 2.62 -13.32 1.00
CA PHE A 61 4.08 -13.31 0.90
C PHE A 61 4.68 -11.91 1.16
N SER A 62 4.10 -10.87 0.54
CA SER A 62 4.52 -9.48 0.76
C SER A 62 4.32 -9.02 2.21
N SER A 63 3.24 -9.46 2.86
CA SER A 63 2.96 -9.14 4.26
C SER A 63 3.98 -9.76 5.22
N ALA A 64 4.55 -10.93 4.89
CA ALA A 64 5.63 -11.54 5.66
C ALA A 64 6.97 -10.80 5.47
N LEU A 65 7.22 -10.29 4.25
CA LEU A 65 8.40 -9.48 3.96
C LEU A 65 8.40 -8.13 4.71
N GLY A 66 7.23 -7.53 4.94
CA GLY A 66 7.12 -6.23 5.62
C GLY A 66 7.83 -6.18 6.98
N PRO A 67 7.45 -7.04 7.95
CA PRO A 67 8.12 -7.12 9.25
C PRO A 67 9.60 -7.52 9.15
N ALA A 68 9.96 -8.40 8.21
CA ALA A 68 11.36 -8.79 8.02
C ALA A 68 12.22 -7.60 7.57
N LEU A 69 11.73 -6.79 6.63
CA LEU A 69 12.42 -5.59 6.16
C LEU A 69 12.44 -4.48 7.21
N VAL A 70 11.32 -4.20 7.87
CA VAL A 70 11.26 -3.17 8.92
C VAL A 70 12.11 -3.59 10.13
N GLY A 71 12.10 -4.87 10.48
CA GLY A 71 12.91 -5.43 11.56
C GLY A 71 14.42 -5.24 11.32
N THR A 72 14.91 -5.58 10.13
CA THR A 72 16.33 -5.38 9.79
C THR A 72 16.73 -3.90 9.75
N LEU A 73 15.84 -3.02 9.28
CA LEU A 73 16.07 -1.56 9.29
C LEU A 73 16.18 -1.02 10.73
N LEU A 74 15.38 -1.54 11.66
CA LEU A 74 15.45 -1.19 13.08
C LEU A 74 16.72 -1.71 13.73
N GLU A 75 17.18 -2.92 13.38
CA GLU A 75 18.46 -3.46 13.84
C GLU A 75 19.65 -2.58 13.42
N TRP A 76 19.58 -1.96 12.23
CA TRP A 76 20.55 -0.98 11.75
C TRP A 76 20.43 0.42 12.40
N GLN A 77 19.64 0.57 13.46
CA GLN A 77 19.45 1.82 14.20
C GLN A 77 18.85 2.95 13.35
N ILE A 78 18.10 2.60 12.30
CA ILE A 78 17.39 3.61 11.50
C ILE A 78 16.17 4.08 12.30
N SER A 79 16.03 5.39 12.44
CA SER A 79 14.92 6.00 13.18
C SER A 79 13.54 5.65 12.57
N PHE A 80 12.52 5.49 13.43
CA PHE A 80 11.15 5.19 13.00
C PHE A 80 10.56 6.23 12.02
N PRO A 81 10.77 7.56 12.21
CA PRO A 81 10.38 8.57 11.23
C PRO A 81 11.01 8.34 9.85
N ALA A 82 12.30 7.98 9.80
CA ALA A 82 12.97 7.71 8.54
C ALA A 82 12.38 6.47 7.83
N ILE A 83 12.11 5.39 8.56
CA ILE A 83 11.50 4.17 7.98
C ILE A 83 10.11 4.48 7.41
N SER A 84 9.29 5.22 8.15
CA SER A 84 7.94 5.58 7.70
C SER A 84 7.95 6.52 6.48
N MET A 85 8.90 7.45 6.39
CA MET A 85 9.12 8.25 5.16
C MET A 85 9.59 7.40 3.97
N MET A 86 10.47 6.43 4.19
CA MET A 86 10.88 5.49 3.13
C MET A 86 9.68 4.70 2.59
N MET A 87 8.80 4.23 3.47
CA MET A 87 7.55 3.56 3.08
C MET A 87 6.59 4.50 2.34
N ALA A 88 6.51 5.76 2.75
CA ALA A 88 5.72 6.78 2.05
C ALA A 88 6.25 7.02 0.63
N ALA A 89 7.57 7.15 0.47
CA ALA A 89 8.23 7.30 -0.83
C ALA A 89 7.99 6.09 -1.73
N PHE A 90 8.08 4.87 -1.18
CA PHE A 90 7.75 3.64 -1.91
C PHE A 90 6.30 3.65 -2.40
N CYS A 91 5.34 4.05 -1.56
CA CYS A 91 3.93 4.16 -1.95
C CYS A 91 3.71 5.17 -3.09
N VAL A 92 4.40 6.31 -3.05
CA VAL A 92 4.33 7.32 -4.11
C VAL A 92 4.92 6.77 -5.41
N ALA A 93 6.10 6.13 -5.36
CA ALA A 93 6.73 5.52 -6.52
C ALA A 93 5.84 4.44 -7.16
N ALA A 94 5.23 3.57 -6.35
CA ALA A 94 4.28 2.57 -6.83
C ALA A 94 3.04 3.21 -7.49
N THR A 95 2.54 4.32 -6.94
CA THR A 95 1.41 5.06 -7.51
C THR A 95 1.78 5.68 -8.87
N VAL A 96 2.98 6.28 -8.98
CA VAL A 96 3.48 6.85 -10.24
C VAL A 96 3.63 5.75 -11.30
N LEU A 97 4.19 4.59 -10.93
CA LEU A 97 4.32 3.44 -11.81
C LEU A 97 2.94 2.97 -12.31
N LEU A 98 1.97 2.84 -11.42
CA LEU A 98 0.60 2.45 -11.77
C LEU A 98 -0.03 3.45 -12.76
N VAL A 99 0.07 4.75 -12.47
CA VAL A 99 -0.44 5.79 -13.37
C VAL A 99 0.24 5.74 -14.73
N TYR A 100 1.54 5.47 -14.76
CA TYR A 100 2.29 5.31 -16.00
C TYR A 100 1.81 4.09 -16.81
N THR A 101 1.62 2.94 -16.15
CA THR A 101 1.09 1.72 -16.79
C THR A 101 -0.32 1.89 -17.33
N LEU A 102 -1.18 2.65 -16.64
CA LEU A 102 -2.54 2.91 -17.09
C LEU A 102 -2.60 3.93 -18.25
N ARG A 103 -1.58 4.78 -18.38
CA ARG A 103 -1.48 5.79 -19.46
C ARG A 103 -0.77 5.28 -20.70
N MET A 104 0.03 4.22 -20.59
CA MET A 104 0.59 3.55 -21.77
C MET A 104 -0.56 2.91 -22.55
N PRO A 105 -0.83 3.37 -23.79
CA PRO A 105 -1.83 2.74 -24.63
C PRO A 105 -1.41 1.28 -24.85
N SER A 106 -2.32 0.36 -24.50
CA SER A 106 -2.27 -1.03 -24.94
C SER A 106 -2.34 -1.04 -26.47
N ASN A 107 -1.17 -1.05 -27.14
CA ASN A 107 -1.06 -1.41 -28.56
C ASN A 107 -1.28 -2.90 -28.74
#